data_AF-A0A2W2DJW0-F1
#
_entry.id   AF-A0A2W2DJW0-F1
#
_cell.length_a   1.000
_cell.length_b   1.000
_cell.length_c   1.000
_cell.angle_alpha   90.00
_cell.angle_beta   90.00
_cell.angle_gamma   90.00
#
_symmetry.space_group_name_H-M   'P 1'
#
loop_
_entity.id
_entity.type
_entity.pdbx_description
1 polymer ?
#
loop_
_entity_poly.entity_id
_entity_poly.type
_entity_poly.pdbx_seq_one_letter_code
_entity_poly.pdbx_strand_id
1 'polypeptide(L)'
;MPPQIAALPRERGFPVPWVADWADGKETVEFDPELGRVLHCDCVSGQGRVTLGVNCAVRQRQGMRDRLCGTCGTPLNGPMAMIGVKDMPYSFEPGLHVDCAVFSLLACPRLVHSAESAGVVVTDGYTLLEDRVLGLDADHNLVRKLLPPVLGAVSGGVLSFLVAVIPDRAQRFGAAEWLDANRHVLTATSPTPTEGPQ
;
A
#
# COMPACT_ATOMS: atom_id res chain seq x y z
N MET A 1 -6.70 -5.18 18.66
CA MET A 1 -6.83 -4.78 17.23
C MET A 1 -7.26 -3.32 17.21
N PRO A 2 -6.57 -2.44 16.45
CA PRO A 2 -6.92 -1.02 16.36
C PRO A 2 -8.37 -0.78 15.89
N PRO A 3 -9.08 0.24 16.41
CA PRO A 3 -10.49 0.51 16.06
C PRO A 3 -10.73 0.67 14.56
N GLN A 4 -9.84 1.38 13.87
CA GLN A 4 -9.92 1.61 12.43
C GLN A 4 -9.77 0.33 11.60
N ILE A 5 -9.04 -0.68 12.10
CA ILE A 5 -8.94 -1.99 11.46
C ILE A 5 -10.18 -2.83 11.77
N ALA A 6 -10.73 -2.71 12.99
CA ALA A 6 -11.94 -3.42 13.38
C ALA A 6 -13.17 -3.04 12.55
N ALA A 7 -13.20 -1.80 12.05
CA ALA A 7 -14.25 -1.23 11.21
C ALA A 7 -14.15 -1.62 9.73
N LEU A 8 -13.07 -2.27 9.30
CA LEU A 8 -12.90 -2.68 7.90
C LEU A 8 -13.89 -3.78 7.52
N PRO A 9 -14.28 -3.85 6.23
CA PRO A 9 -15.01 -5.00 5.70
C PRO A 9 -14.26 -6.30 5.98
N ARG A 10 -15.00 -7.39 6.14
CA ARG A 10 -14.45 -8.69 6.52
C ARG A 10 -14.68 -9.73 5.46
N GLU A 11 -13.70 -10.60 5.29
CA GLU A 11 -13.85 -11.84 4.54
C GLU A 11 -13.45 -13.02 5.42
N ARG A 12 -14.34 -14.02 5.52
CA ARG A 12 -14.15 -15.21 6.38
C ARG A 12 -13.78 -14.86 7.83
N GLY A 13 -14.33 -13.77 8.34
CA GLY A 13 -14.13 -13.30 9.72
C GLY A 13 -12.92 -12.37 9.93
N PHE A 14 -12.04 -12.22 8.93
CA PHE A 14 -10.84 -11.38 9.04
C PHE A 14 -11.06 -10.00 8.41
N PRO A 15 -10.59 -8.91 9.04
CA PRO A 15 -10.61 -7.58 8.43
C PRO A 15 -9.70 -7.57 7.21
N VAL A 16 -10.20 -6.99 6.13
CA VAL A 16 -9.50 -6.89 4.85
C VAL A 16 -8.90 -5.48 4.71
N PRO A 17 -7.59 -5.35 4.42
CA PRO A 17 -6.97 -4.06 4.17
C PRO A 17 -7.72 -3.23 3.14
N TRP A 18 -7.85 -1.93 3.38
CA TRP A 18 -8.53 -1.00 2.50
C TRP A 18 -7.99 -1.06 1.06
N VAL A 19 -6.68 -1.18 0.88
CA VAL A 19 -6.05 -1.22 -0.45
C VAL A 19 -6.32 -2.54 -1.21
N ALA A 20 -6.79 -3.59 -0.54
CA ALA A 20 -6.92 -4.91 -1.14
C ALA A 20 -7.91 -4.92 -2.31
N ASP A 21 -7.68 -5.79 -3.30
CA ASP A 21 -8.59 -6.01 -4.40
C ASP A 21 -9.80 -6.86 -3.99
N TRP A 22 -10.99 -6.40 -4.35
CA TRP A 22 -12.29 -7.05 -4.14
C TRP A 22 -12.94 -7.50 -5.46
N ALA A 23 -12.33 -7.19 -6.59
CA ALA A 23 -12.74 -7.74 -7.87
C ALA A 23 -12.25 -9.19 -7.94
N ASP A 24 -13.08 -10.06 -8.51
CA ASP A 24 -12.67 -11.40 -8.94
C ASP A 24 -11.71 -11.32 -10.17
N GLY A 25 -10.82 -10.33 -10.22
CA GLY A 25 -9.79 -10.16 -11.26
C GLY A 25 -10.22 -9.44 -12.53
N LYS A 26 -11.26 -8.58 -12.50
CA LYS A 26 -11.68 -7.80 -13.67
C LYS A 26 -11.04 -6.41 -13.68
N GLU A 27 -9.87 -6.31 -14.28
CA GLU A 27 -9.23 -5.03 -14.56
C GLU A 27 -9.48 -4.61 -16.02
N THR A 28 -9.71 -3.33 -16.25
CA THR A 28 -9.88 -2.73 -17.57
C THR A 28 -8.81 -1.68 -17.81
N VAL A 29 -8.59 -1.31 -19.08
CA VAL A 29 -7.75 -0.16 -19.41
C VAL A 29 -8.66 0.99 -19.80
N GLU A 30 -8.51 2.12 -19.11
CA GLU A 30 -9.30 3.33 -19.33
C GLU A 30 -8.39 4.52 -19.64
N PHE A 31 -8.97 5.56 -20.23
CA PHE A 31 -8.26 6.81 -20.50
C PHE A 31 -8.64 7.86 -19.47
N ASP A 32 -7.65 8.33 -18.72
CA ASP A 32 -7.71 9.43 -17.78
C ASP A 32 -7.05 10.67 -18.43
N PRO A 33 -7.70 11.85 -18.43
CA PRO A 33 -7.15 13.05 -19.08
C PRO A 33 -5.81 13.53 -18.51
N GLU A 34 -5.55 13.28 -17.23
CA GLU A 34 -4.31 13.72 -16.55
C GLU A 34 -3.22 12.63 -16.62
N LEU A 35 -3.62 11.36 -16.53
CA LEU A 35 -2.70 10.23 -16.38
C LEU A 35 -2.49 9.43 -17.68
N GLY A 36 -3.26 9.71 -18.72
CA GLY A 36 -3.32 8.93 -19.94
C GLY A 36 -3.99 7.57 -19.73
N ARG A 37 -3.49 6.51 -20.35
CA ARG A 37 -4.06 5.17 -20.15
C ARG A 37 -3.71 4.65 -18.76
N VAL A 38 -4.72 4.16 -18.03
CA VAL A 38 -4.59 3.64 -16.67
C VAL A 38 -5.25 2.26 -16.56
N LEU A 39 -4.71 1.42 -15.69
CA LEU A 39 -5.34 0.18 -15.26
C LEU A 39 -6.43 0.53 -14.25
N HIS A 40 -7.68 0.30 -14.63
CA HIS A 40 -8.85 0.56 -13.82
C HIS A 40 -9.37 -0.74 -13.20
N CYS A 41 -9.87 -0.63 -11.96
CA CYS A 41 -10.43 -1.71 -11.19
C CYS A 41 -11.74 -1.19 -10.60
N ASP A 42 -12.87 -1.80 -10.97
CA ASP A 42 -14.23 -1.39 -10.58
C ASP A 42 -14.70 -2.00 -9.26
N CYS A 43 -13.79 -2.65 -8.52
CA CYS A 43 -14.11 -3.31 -7.26
C CYS A 43 -14.70 -2.36 -6.20
N VAL A 44 -15.65 -2.87 -5.42
CA VAL A 44 -16.24 -2.17 -4.28
C VAL A 44 -15.83 -2.88 -3.00
N SER A 45 -15.23 -2.15 -2.05
CA SER A 45 -14.80 -2.74 -0.78
C SER A 45 -15.98 -3.40 -0.05
N GLY A 46 -15.81 -4.65 0.36
CA GLY A 46 -16.86 -5.43 1.03
C GLY A 46 -17.85 -6.13 0.09
N GLN A 47 -17.68 -6.03 -1.23
CA GLN A 47 -18.51 -6.74 -2.21
C GLN A 47 -17.66 -7.72 -3.02
N GLY A 48 -18.15 -8.95 -3.21
CA GLY A 48 -17.41 -10.00 -3.93
C GLY A 48 -16.40 -10.74 -3.05
N ARG A 49 -15.38 -11.35 -3.67
CA ARG A 49 -14.27 -12.01 -2.97
C ARG A 49 -13.02 -11.17 -3.03
N VAL A 50 -12.30 -11.12 -1.91
CA VAL A 50 -10.99 -10.49 -1.82
C VAL A 50 -9.91 -11.39 -2.41
N THR A 51 -9.00 -10.80 -3.18
CA THR A 51 -7.73 -11.43 -3.54
C THR A 51 -6.64 -10.91 -2.59
N LEU A 52 -6.38 -11.66 -1.50
CA LEU A 52 -5.40 -11.25 -0.50
C LEU A 52 -3.98 -11.17 -1.09
N GLY A 53 -3.28 -10.07 -0.78
CA GLY A 53 -1.94 -9.81 -1.30
C GLY A 53 -1.94 -9.21 -2.72
N VAL A 54 -3.11 -8.87 -3.26
CA VAL A 54 -3.26 -8.09 -4.49
C VAL A 54 -3.94 -6.76 -4.13
N ASN A 55 -3.40 -5.68 -4.68
CA ASN A 55 -3.90 -4.34 -4.45
C ASN A 55 -4.87 -3.93 -5.55
N CYS A 56 -5.99 -3.31 -5.16
CA CYS A 56 -6.81 -2.57 -6.09
C CYS A 56 -5.99 -1.43 -6.71
N ALA A 57 -5.81 -1.43 -8.02
CA ALA A 57 -4.99 -0.45 -8.73
C ALA A 57 -5.43 1.01 -8.46
N VAL A 58 -6.74 1.24 -8.35
CA VAL A 58 -7.30 2.58 -8.03
C VAL A 58 -6.93 3.01 -6.61
N ARG A 59 -7.23 2.17 -5.61
CA ARG A 59 -6.95 2.50 -4.20
C ARG A 59 -5.46 2.55 -3.89
N GLN A 60 -4.64 1.73 -4.56
CA GLN A 60 -3.18 1.79 -4.43
C GLN A 60 -2.65 3.15 -4.87
N ARG A 61 -3.05 3.61 -6.06
CA ARG A 61 -2.61 4.91 -6.57
C ARG A 61 -3.13 6.06 -5.72
N GLN A 62 -4.38 5.96 -5.25
CA GLN A 62 -4.95 6.94 -4.33
C GLN A 62 -4.16 7.00 -3.02
N GLY A 63 -3.92 5.86 -2.36
CA GLY A 63 -3.17 5.81 -1.11
C GLY A 63 -1.74 6.33 -1.24
N MET A 64 -1.09 6.06 -2.37
CA MET A 64 0.23 6.60 -2.69
C MET A 64 0.23 8.12 -2.89
N ARG A 65 -0.74 8.70 -3.62
CA ARG A 65 -0.80 10.15 -3.86
C ARG A 65 -1.22 10.93 -2.63
N ASP A 66 -2.29 10.46 -1.98
CA ASP A 66 -2.98 11.19 -0.91
C ASP A 66 -2.42 10.85 0.48
N ARG A 67 -1.34 10.04 0.52
CA ARG A 67 -0.72 9.53 1.76
C ARG A 67 -1.76 8.89 2.68
N LEU A 68 -2.54 7.95 2.14
CA LEU A 68 -3.47 7.15 2.94
C LEU A 68 -2.83 5.84 3.37
N CYS A 69 -3.19 5.40 4.58
CA CYS A 69 -2.75 4.12 5.11
C CYS A 69 -3.28 2.97 4.25
N GLY A 70 -2.40 2.12 3.73
CA GLY A 70 -2.79 0.95 2.92
C GLY A 70 -3.72 -0.02 3.66
N THR A 71 -3.65 -0.07 4.99
CA THR A 71 -4.53 -0.94 5.80
C THR A 71 -5.88 -0.30 6.10
N CYS A 72 -5.92 0.88 6.72
CA CYS A 72 -7.17 1.46 7.22
C CYS A 72 -7.78 2.54 6.32
N GLY A 73 -7.05 3.00 5.30
CA GLY A 73 -7.50 4.03 4.36
C GLY A 73 -7.52 5.46 4.92
N THR A 74 -7.06 5.69 6.16
CA THR A 74 -7.05 7.02 6.77
C THR A 74 -5.72 7.77 6.53
N PRO A 75 -5.70 9.11 6.59
CA PRO A 75 -4.49 9.89 6.29
C PRO A 75 -3.28 9.61 7.20
N LEU A 76 -2.08 9.66 6.60
CA LEU A 76 -0.78 9.55 7.26
C LEU A 76 -0.22 10.95 7.57
N ASN A 77 -0.53 11.47 8.75
CA ASN A 77 -0.15 12.83 9.19
C ASN A 77 1.26 12.93 9.81
N GLY A 78 2.10 11.91 9.65
CA GLY A 78 3.44 11.86 10.26
C GLY A 78 4.33 10.81 9.60
N PRO A 79 5.35 10.30 10.33
CA PRO A 79 6.15 9.18 9.87
C PRO A 79 5.27 7.97 9.53
N MET A 80 5.57 7.30 8.43
CA MET A 80 4.86 6.11 7.97
C MET A 80 5.79 4.92 7.94
N ALA A 81 5.22 3.74 8.20
CA ALA A 81 5.91 2.47 8.04
C ALA A 81 5.59 1.86 6.66
N MET A 82 6.60 1.31 6.01
CA MET A 82 6.47 0.53 4.78
C MET A 82 7.05 -0.86 5.02
N ILE A 83 6.32 -1.91 4.65
CA ILE A 83 6.73 -3.30 4.86
C ILE A 83 7.21 -3.88 3.52
N GLY A 84 8.36 -4.54 3.54
CA GLY A 84 8.92 -5.22 2.37
C GLY A 84 10.15 -6.02 2.75
N VAL A 85 11.26 -5.83 2.04
CA VAL A 85 12.58 -6.35 2.45
C VAL A 85 13.38 -5.28 3.20
N LYS A 86 14.30 -5.67 4.08
CA LYS A 86 15.04 -4.77 4.98
C LYS A 86 15.63 -3.54 4.29
N ASP A 87 16.27 -3.73 3.15
CA ASP A 87 16.98 -2.68 2.43
C ASP A 87 16.25 -2.24 1.16
N MET A 88 14.91 -2.33 1.15
CA MET A 88 14.14 -1.94 -0.03
C MET A 88 14.35 -0.46 -0.39
N PRO A 89 14.75 -0.14 -1.64
CA PRO A 89 14.91 1.26 -2.08
C PRO A 89 13.59 1.87 -2.55
N TYR A 90 12.56 1.04 -2.75
CA TYR A 90 11.23 1.48 -3.17
C TYR A 90 10.14 0.55 -2.64
N SER A 91 8.90 1.04 -2.63
CA SER A 91 7.71 0.28 -2.25
C SER A 91 6.61 0.43 -3.31
N PHE A 92 5.94 -0.68 -3.62
CA PHE A 92 4.67 -0.70 -4.37
C PHE A 92 3.44 -0.63 -3.45
N GLU A 93 3.65 -0.79 -2.14
CA GLU A 93 2.60 -0.71 -1.13
C GLU A 93 2.52 0.71 -0.57
N PRO A 94 1.31 1.27 -0.37
CA PRO A 94 1.14 2.51 0.38
C PRO A 94 1.75 2.41 1.78
N GLY A 95 2.14 3.55 2.34
CA GLY A 95 2.59 3.62 3.74
C GLY A 95 1.49 3.20 4.72
N LEU A 96 1.88 2.87 5.94
CA LEU A 96 1.00 2.43 7.02
C LEU A 96 1.23 3.27 8.28
N HIS A 97 0.18 3.45 9.09
CA HIS A 97 0.37 3.83 10.49
C HIS A 97 1.15 2.74 11.23
N VAL A 98 1.85 3.10 12.31
CA VAL A 98 2.63 2.16 13.10
C VAL A 98 1.78 1.00 13.62
N ASP A 99 0.60 1.27 14.15
CA ASP A 99 -0.32 0.26 14.65
C ASP A 99 -0.88 -0.66 13.54
N CYS A 100 -1.11 -0.10 12.35
CA CYS A 100 -1.51 -0.84 11.16
C CYS A 100 -0.40 -1.74 10.62
N ALA A 101 0.86 -1.28 10.66
CA ALA A 101 2.02 -2.08 10.30
C ALA A 101 2.25 -3.22 11.31
N VAL A 102 2.16 -2.95 12.61
CA VAL A 102 2.23 -3.98 13.66
C VAL A 102 1.15 -5.04 13.46
N PHE A 103 -0.10 -4.62 13.23
CA PHE A 103 -1.19 -5.57 12.92
C PHE A 103 -0.88 -6.39 11.68
N SER A 104 -0.41 -5.76 10.60
CA SER A 104 -0.13 -6.45 9.33
C SER A 104 0.97 -7.50 9.47
N LEU A 105 2.05 -7.18 10.20
CA LEU A 105 3.14 -8.12 10.50
C LEU A 105 2.70 -9.32 11.33
N LEU A 106 1.70 -9.15 12.21
CA LEU A 106 1.18 -10.22 13.06
C LEU A 106 0.10 -11.06 12.37
N ALA A 107 -0.70 -10.45 11.51
CA ALA A 107 -1.90 -11.06 10.93
C ALA A 107 -1.68 -11.66 9.54
N CYS A 108 -0.72 -11.15 8.76
CA CYS A 108 -0.49 -11.60 7.38
C CYS A 108 0.37 -12.88 7.36
N PRO A 109 -0.17 -14.03 6.91
CA PRO A 109 0.60 -15.27 6.88
C PRO A 109 1.87 -15.14 6.04
N ARG A 110 1.84 -14.44 4.89
CA ARG A 110 3.03 -14.28 4.04
C ARG A 110 4.17 -13.58 4.79
N LEU A 111 3.85 -12.51 5.53
CA LEU A 111 4.84 -11.75 6.29
C LEU A 111 5.38 -12.56 7.48
N VAL A 112 4.53 -13.34 8.15
CA VAL A 112 4.97 -14.25 9.22
C VAL A 112 5.93 -15.32 8.68
N HIS A 113 5.63 -15.92 7.53
CA HIS A 113 6.50 -16.94 6.92
C HIS A 113 7.81 -16.35 6.36
N SER A 114 7.85 -15.05 6.05
CA SER A 114 9.04 -14.36 5.54
C SER A 114 9.72 -13.48 6.59
N ALA A 115 9.49 -13.71 7.88
CA ALA A 115 9.91 -12.81 8.96
C ALA A 115 11.42 -12.50 8.97
N GLU A 116 12.26 -13.46 8.57
CA GLU A 116 13.72 -13.30 8.53
C GLU A 116 14.19 -12.37 7.40
N SER A 117 13.49 -12.36 6.27
CA SER A 117 13.78 -11.49 5.13
C SER A 117 12.96 -10.19 5.12
N ALA A 118 11.89 -10.16 5.92
CA ALA A 118 10.99 -9.02 5.99
C ALA A 118 11.65 -7.84 6.71
N GLY A 119 11.39 -6.65 6.19
CA GLY A 119 11.88 -5.39 6.71
C GLY A 119 10.77 -4.39 6.92
N VAL A 120 11.06 -3.42 7.79
CA VAL A 120 10.24 -2.22 7.95
C VAL A 120 11.11 -1.01 7.68
N VAL A 121 10.61 -0.14 6.82
CA VAL A 121 11.19 1.17 6.57
C VAL A 121 10.28 2.24 7.17
N VAL A 122 10.86 3.14 7.96
CA VAL A 122 10.16 4.30 8.53
C VAL A 122 10.67 5.57 7.87
N THR A 123 9.76 6.38 7.32
CA THR A 123 10.08 7.61 6.61
C THR A 123 8.98 8.67 6.76
N ASP A 124 9.35 9.94 6.67
CA ASP A 124 8.40 11.08 6.66
C ASP A 124 7.79 11.33 5.28
N GLY A 125 8.34 10.71 4.24
CA GLY A 125 7.87 10.85 2.86
C GLY A 125 8.66 10.03 1.85
N TYR A 126 8.25 10.15 0.60
CA TYR A 126 8.84 9.47 -0.56
C TYR A 126 8.64 10.32 -1.81
N THR A 127 9.36 9.98 -2.88
CA THR A 127 9.08 10.49 -4.22
C THR A 127 8.32 9.44 -5.01
N LEU A 128 7.31 9.85 -5.77
CA LEU A 128 6.52 8.92 -6.57
C LEU A 128 7.09 8.78 -7.98
N LEU A 129 7.14 7.55 -8.46
CA LEU A 129 7.28 7.16 -9.86
C LEU A 129 6.02 6.43 -10.31
N GLU A 130 5.84 6.33 -11.61
CA GLU A 130 4.80 5.57 -12.28
C GLU A 130 5.35 4.24 -12.77
N ASP A 131 4.67 3.14 -12.44
CA ASP A 131 4.89 1.85 -13.09
C ASP A 131 3.98 1.72 -14.31
N ARG A 132 4.58 1.84 -15.51
CA ARG A 132 3.85 1.77 -16.79
C ARG A 132 4.15 0.48 -17.53
N VAL A 133 3.09 -0.18 -17.98
CA VAL A 133 3.16 -1.26 -18.96
C VAL A 133 3.22 -0.67 -20.36
N LEU A 134 4.32 -0.90 -21.07
CA LEU A 134 4.57 -0.34 -22.41
C LEU A 134 4.15 -1.29 -23.54
N GLY A 135 4.01 -2.58 -23.24
CA GLY A 135 3.65 -3.61 -24.21
C GLY A 135 3.97 -5.01 -23.72
N LEU A 136 4.12 -5.92 -24.68
CA LEU A 136 4.57 -7.29 -24.44
C LEU A 136 5.91 -7.52 -25.14
N ASP A 137 6.77 -8.35 -24.54
CA ASP A 137 7.97 -8.86 -25.21
C ASP A 137 7.63 -10.06 -26.12
N ALA A 138 8.64 -10.65 -26.75
CA ALA A 138 8.47 -11.79 -27.66
C ALA A 138 7.86 -13.03 -26.98
N ASP A 139 8.03 -13.16 -25.67
CA ASP A 139 7.54 -14.27 -24.85
C ASP A 139 6.18 -13.95 -24.20
N HIS A 140 5.55 -12.84 -24.59
CA HIS A 140 4.29 -12.35 -24.05
C HIS A 140 4.36 -11.92 -22.57
N ASN A 141 5.54 -11.57 -22.06
CA ASN A 141 5.66 -10.94 -20.74
C ASN A 141 5.40 -9.43 -20.84
N LEU A 142 4.86 -8.86 -19.76
CA LEU A 142 4.63 -7.42 -19.65
C LEU A 142 5.96 -6.66 -19.59
N VAL A 143 6.20 -5.79 -20.56
CA VAL A 143 7.33 -4.85 -20.54
C VAL A 143 6.92 -3.65 -19.69
N ARG A 144 7.56 -3.49 -18.53
CA ARG A 144 7.29 -2.42 -17.57
C ARG A 144 8.44 -1.42 -17.50
N LYS A 145 8.11 -0.16 -17.20
CA LYS A 145 9.10 0.90 -16.96
C LYS A 145 8.65 1.82 -15.84
N LEU A 146 9.60 2.15 -14.96
CA LEU A 146 9.43 3.20 -13.96
C LEU A 146 9.73 4.56 -14.59
N LEU A 147 8.75 5.47 -14.53
CA LEU A 147 8.84 6.79 -15.13
C LEU A 147 8.50 7.88 -14.10
N PRO A 148 9.11 9.07 -14.17
CA PRO A 148 8.63 10.23 -13.44
C PRO A 148 7.15 10.53 -13.75
N PRO A 149 6.31 10.95 -12.79
CA PRO A 149 4.86 11.15 -12.98
C PRO A 149 4.50 12.11 -14.11
N VAL A 150 5.33 13.13 -14.32
CA VAL A 150 5.13 14.14 -15.38
C VAL A 150 5.34 13.60 -16.79
N LEU A 151 6.05 12.48 -16.96
CA LEU A 151 6.25 11.87 -18.27
C LEU A 151 5.08 10.97 -18.69
N GLY A 152 4.15 10.69 -17.78
CA GLY A 152 3.12 9.68 -17.95
C GLY A 152 2.15 9.90 -19.11
N ALA A 153 1.67 11.13 -19.28
CA ALA A 153 0.80 11.48 -20.41
C ALA A 153 1.52 11.48 -21.78
N VAL A 154 2.85 11.66 -21.76
CA VAL A 154 3.68 11.83 -22.98
C VAL A 154 4.34 10.51 -23.41
N SER A 155 4.58 9.58 -22.48
CA SER A 155 5.44 8.41 -22.69
C SER A 155 4.78 7.20 -23.34
N GLY A 156 3.45 7.19 -23.46
CA GLY A 156 2.70 6.01 -23.92
C GLY A 156 2.73 4.86 -22.90
N GLY A 157 1.73 3.98 -22.94
CA GLY A 157 1.61 2.84 -22.03
C GLY A 157 0.54 3.01 -20.94
N VAL A 158 0.23 1.91 -20.27
CA VAL A 158 -0.82 1.79 -19.26
C VAL A 158 -0.22 1.94 -17.86
N LEU A 159 -0.62 2.97 -17.13
CA LEU A 159 -0.26 3.15 -15.72
C LEU A 159 -0.93 2.07 -14.86
N SER A 160 -0.11 1.18 -14.28
CA SER A 160 -0.58 0.11 -13.40
C SER A 160 -0.62 0.62 -11.96
N PHE A 161 0.55 0.93 -11.38
CA PHE A 161 0.68 1.38 -10.00
C PHE A 161 1.57 2.61 -9.89
N LEU A 162 1.57 3.22 -8.71
CA LEU A 162 2.63 4.15 -8.32
C LEU A 162 3.69 3.43 -7.48
N VAL A 163 4.92 3.91 -7.55
CA VAL A 163 6.07 3.38 -6.83
C VAL A 163 6.65 4.49 -5.95
N ALA A 164 6.70 4.24 -4.65
CA ALA A 164 7.32 5.14 -3.70
C ALA A 164 8.83 4.87 -3.65
N VAL A 165 9.64 5.82 -4.11
CA VAL A 165 11.09 5.83 -3.93
C VAL A 165 11.41 6.34 -2.54
N ILE A 166 12.07 5.48 -1.77
CA ILE A 166 12.37 5.71 -0.36
C ILE A 166 13.69 6.48 -0.26
N PRO A 167 13.74 7.60 0.49
CA PRO A 167 14.96 8.39 0.60
C PRO A 167 16.04 7.65 1.42
N ASP A 168 17.31 7.92 1.15
CA ASP A 168 18.43 7.26 1.86
C ASP A 168 18.38 7.48 3.37
N ARG A 169 17.91 8.66 3.81
CA ARG A 169 17.73 9.01 5.22
C ARG A 169 16.64 8.23 5.96
N ALA A 170 15.86 7.39 5.29
CA ALA A 170 14.84 6.57 5.93
C ALA A 170 15.48 5.57 6.91
N GLN A 171 14.78 5.30 8.01
CA GLN A 171 15.22 4.30 8.99
C GLN A 171 14.80 2.92 8.53
N ARG A 172 15.67 1.92 8.67
CA ARG A 172 15.48 0.56 8.14
C ARG A 172 15.73 -0.46 9.24
N PHE A 173 14.78 -1.37 9.40
CA PHE A 173 14.79 -2.36 10.49
C PHE A 173 14.47 -3.75 9.95
N GLY A 174 14.97 -4.79 10.63
CA GLY A 174 14.40 -6.12 10.47
C GLY A 174 12.97 -6.14 11.03
N ALA A 175 12.05 -6.88 10.39
CA ALA A 175 10.65 -6.89 10.82
C ALA A 175 10.47 -7.38 12.27
N ALA A 176 11.20 -8.42 12.69
CA ALA A 176 11.13 -8.94 14.05
C ALA A 176 11.61 -7.92 15.10
N GLU A 177 12.77 -7.30 14.85
CA GLU A 177 13.34 -6.25 15.71
C GLU A 177 12.38 -5.07 15.86
N TRP A 178 11.84 -4.58 14.73
CA TRP A 178 10.91 -3.46 14.73
C TRP A 178 9.61 -3.80 15.45
N LEU A 179 9.08 -5.01 15.23
CA LEU A 179 7.85 -5.48 15.86
C LEU A 179 8.00 -5.56 17.38
N ASP A 180 9.13 -6.07 17.88
CA ASP A 180 9.38 -6.16 19.32
C ASP A 180 9.47 -4.77 19.98
N ALA A 181 10.09 -3.81 19.31
CA ALA A 181 10.14 -2.42 19.77
C ALA A 181 8.75 -1.74 19.80
N ASN A 182 7.85 -2.10 18.89
CA ASN A 182 6.56 -1.42 18.70
C ASN A 182 5.33 -2.21 19.22
N ARG A 183 5.53 -3.38 19.83
CA ARG A 183 4.43 -4.24 20.29
C ARG A 183 3.54 -3.60 21.34
N HIS A 184 4.09 -2.67 22.14
CA HIS A 184 3.39 -1.92 23.18
C HIS A 184 2.20 -1.09 22.64
N VAL A 185 2.21 -0.73 21.35
CA VAL A 185 1.13 0.03 20.70
C VAL A 185 -0.19 -0.75 20.66
N LEU A 186 -0.14 -2.10 20.74
CA LEU A 186 -1.35 -2.92 20.81
C LEU A 186 -2.07 -2.86 22.16
N THR A 187 -1.36 -2.44 23.21
CA THR A 187 -1.87 -2.35 24.58
C THR A 187 -2.26 -0.93 24.98
N ALA A 188 -1.83 0.08 24.22
CA ALA A 188 -2.19 1.46 24.45
C ALA A 188 -3.61 1.72 23.92
N THR A 189 -4.54 2.03 24.80
CA THR A 189 -5.85 2.57 24.41
C THR A 189 -5.62 3.87 23.66
N SER A 190 -6.11 3.98 22.43
CA SER A 190 -6.00 5.23 21.67
C SER A 190 -6.55 6.39 22.50
N PRO A 191 -5.84 7.52 22.61
CA PRO A 191 -6.40 8.69 23.28
C PRO A 191 -7.69 9.10 22.55
N THR A 192 -8.74 9.34 23.33
CA THR A 192 -10.02 9.85 22.83
C THR A 192 -9.75 11.08 21.95
N PRO A 193 -10.34 11.17 20.74
CA PRO A 193 -10.17 12.36 19.92
C PRO A 193 -10.65 13.56 20.74
N THR A 194 -9.76 14.49 21.03
CA THR A 194 -10.13 15.77 21.63
C THR A 194 -11.03 16.47 20.62
N GLU A 195 -12.30 16.66 20.98
CA GLU A 195 -13.22 17.51 20.21
C GLU A 195 -12.54 18.87 20.00
N GLY A 196 -12.34 19.24 18.73
CA GLY A 196 -11.86 20.56 18.37
C GLY A 196 -12.87 21.62 18.84
N PRO A 197 -12.41 22.82 19.23
CA PRO A 197 -13.30 23.88 19.68
C PRO A 197 -14.31 24.23 18.58
N GLN A 198 -15.57 24.34 19.01
CA GLN A 198 -16.77 24.61 18.21
C GLN A 198 -16.71 25.91 17.39
#